data_AF-A0AAW1P728-F1
#
_entry.id   AF-A0AAW1P728-F1
#
_cell.length_a   1.000
_cell.length_b   1.000
_cell.length_c   1.000
_cell.angle_alpha   90.00
_cell.angle_beta   90.00
_cell.angle_gamma   90.00
#
_symmetry.space_group_name_H-M   'P 1'
#
loop_
_entity.id
_entity.type
_entity.pdbx_description
1 polymer ?
#
loop_
_entity_poly.entity_id
_entity_poly.type
_entity_poly.pdbx_seq_one_letter_code
_entity_poly.pdbx_strand_id
1 'polypeptide(L)'
;MSDLQAAVERAQEEAHSWHKEAMDGRAKLRQRAAQVEEMAAELHQSQAATSRWKGEAEALIRQAEERSGAVEQMQAALHSLQAQAQQAQAREQELVQEQLAREAEQGARVAGLNAKLQAAESRLHQLEATSQKRAEELQRVQRKNRDLESKLLATEVALREAATKAQLQAQQQAQALQEHEQRIQKLSASLRGALSERDAHSGARAELTKQHEALRAGHIQQLEQLEAQCDALARTEKRLEEQARLHRECKEKAEAAVKTMKEADARCAVLEGKLRDLHAASGSSISLEQAEEDEEALREVAIAQQLRNQLADAQWAESKAQQQLQEVSQKLAAAEATVLKLQEANQKLVAAEAATAERVEEAGSSGSAELRQKLAKAQHQQQCVEHERDLLAAEVERLVADGDRREARLAGLQAQIDKLRRHSTEAESWLLG
;
A
#
# COMPACT_ATOMS: atom_id res chain seq x y z
N MET A 1 158.76 124.54 100.04
CA MET A 1 157.35 124.94 100.15
C MET A 1 156.67 125.10 98.79
N SER A 2 157.38 125.45 97.70
CA SER A 2 156.79 125.54 96.33
C SER A 2 156.49 124.18 95.66
N ASP A 3 157.27 123.14 95.93
CA ASP A 3 157.16 121.85 95.20
C ASP A 3 156.03 120.94 95.71
N LEU A 4 155.56 121.15 96.95
CA LEU A 4 154.43 120.39 97.51
C LEU A 4 153.08 120.82 96.92
N GLN A 5 152.96 122.07 96.48
CA GLN A 5 151.71 122.62 95.95
C GLN A 5 151.44 122.10 94.52
N ALA A 6 152.48 121.97 93.70
CA ALA A 6 152.40 121.39 92.35
C ALA A 6 152.09 119.89 92.36
N ALA A 7 152.52 119.15 93.39
CA ALA A 7 152.21 117.72 93.52
C ALA A 7 150.73 117.48 93.90
N VAL A 8 150.16 118.35 94.73
CA VAL A 8 148.73 118.30 95.10
C VAL A 8 147.85 118.66 93.90
N GLU A 9 148.21 119.65 93.10
CA GLU A 9 147.47 120.01 91.88
C GLU A 9 147.48 118.88 90.84
N ARG A 10 148.63 118.22 90.59
CA ARG A 10 148.66 117.04 89.71
C ARG A 10 147.83 115.87 90.25
N ALA A 11 147.89 115.60 91.55
CA ALA A 11 147.07 114.56 92.16
C ALA A 11 145.56 114.89 92.09
N GLN A 12 145.19 116.17 92.18
CA GLN A 12 143.82 116.62 91.99
C GLN A 12 143.37 116.52 90.54
N GLU A 13 144.21 116.88 89.57
CA GLU A 13 143.91 116.72 88.14
C GLU A 13 143.80 115.24 87.74
N GLU A 14 144.69 114.38 88.23
CA GLU A 14 144.60 112.93 88.05
C GLU A 14 143.33 112.36 88.71
N ALA A 15 143.00 112.77 89.94
CA ALA A 15 141.77 112.34 90.60
C ALA A 15 140.51 112.81 89.86
N HIS A 16 140.51 114.03 89.30
CA HIS A 16 139.40 114.52 88.48
C HIS A 16 139.30 113.77 87.14
N SER A 17 140.44 113.45 86.52
CA SER A 17 140.51 112.63 85.30
C SER A 17 139.93 111.23 85.56
N TRP A 18 140.37 110.56 86.63
CA TRP A 18 139.89 109.25 87.01
C TRP A 18 138.41 109.28 87.41
N HIS A 19 137.94 110.35 88.07
CA HIS A 19 136.53 110.52 88.37
C HIS A 19 135.69 110.69 87.11
N LYS A 20 136.17 111.46 86.13
CA LYS A 20 135.51 111.65 84.85
C LYS A 20 135.46 110.34 84.05
N GLU A 21 136.57 109.61 83.96
CA GLU A 21 136.60 108.28 83.32
C GLU A 21 135.68 107.27 84.02
N ALA A 22 135.63 107.26 85.35
CA ALA A 22 134.72 106.40 86.10
C ALA A 22 133.25 106.78 85.90
N MET A 23 132.93 108.08 85.80
CA MET A 23 131.58 108.56 85.50
C MET A 23 131.17 108.26 84.05
N ASP A 24 132.05 108.44 83.08
CA ASP A 24 131.83 108.07 81.68
C ASP A 24 131.71 106.54 81.52
N GLY A 25 132.51 105.77 82.26
CA GLY A 25 132.41 104.32 82.34
C GLY A 25 131.08 103.86 82.93
N ARG A 26 130.62 104.50 84.01
CA ARG A 26 129.27 104.28 84.59
C ARG A 26 128.16 104.67 83.62
N ALA A 27 128.30 105.77 82.89
CA ALA A 27 127.34 106.20 81.88
C ALA A 27 127.24 105.18 80.74
N LYS A 28 128.38 104.70 80.22
CA LYS A 28 128.44 103.62 79.20
C LYS A 28 127.87 102.30 79.72
N LEU A 29 128.14 101.94 80.98
CA LEU A 29 127.55 100.74 81.60
C LEU A 29 126.05 100.86 81.76
N ARG A 30 125.52 102.02 82.18
CA ARG A 30 124.07 102.29 82.23
C ARG A 30 123.44 102.24 80.85
N GLN A 31 124.11 102.80 79.84
CA GLN A 31 123.65 102.73 78.44
C GLN A 31 123.60 101.29 77.94
N ARG A 32 124.64 100.49 78.20
CA ARG A 32 124.66 99.06 77.84
C ARG A 32 123.62 98.25 78.63
N ALA A 33 123.42 98.55 79.90
CA ALA A 33 122.38 97.90 80.71
C ALA A 33 120.99 98.20 80.13
N ALA A 34 120.71 99.46 79.77
CA ALA A 34 119.47 99.84 79.09
C ALA A 34 119.30 99.14 77.74
N GLN A 35 120.37 99.00 76.94
CA GLN A 35 120.34 98.23 75.68
C GLN A 35 120.07 96.74 75.90
N VAL A 36 120.61 96.14 76.97
CA VAL A 36 120.34 94.73 77.32
C VAL A 36 118.89 94.57 77.79
N GLU A 37 118.37 95.51 78.58
CA GLU A 37 116.96 95.53 78.98
C GLU A 37 116.02 95.70 77.78
N GLU A 38 116.38 96.56 76.82
CA GLU A 38 115.64 96.74 75.56
C GLU A 38 115.64 95.46 74.71
N MET A 39 116.81 94.84 74.49
CA MET A 39 116.90 93.54 73.79
C MET A 39 116.16 92.41 74.52
N ALA A 40 116.17 92.40 75.86
CA ALA A 40 115.41 91.43 76.64
C ALA A 40 113.90 91.64 76.49
N ALA A 41 113.44 92.89 76.45
CA ALA A 41 112.04 93.22 76.19
C ALA A 41 111.63 92.81 74.76
N GLU A 42 112.46 93.07 73.74
CA GLU A 42 112.25 92.62 72.37
C GLU A 42 112.21 91.09 72.26
N LEU A 43 113.12 90.40 72.95
CA LEU A 43 113.13 88.93 73.00
C LEU A 43 111.86 88.38 73.64
N HIS A 44 111.41 88.95 74.75
CA HIS A 44 110.15 88.54 75.38
C HIS A 44 108.94 88.84 74.50
N GLN A 45 108.93 89.98 73.80
CA GLN A 45 107.89 90.31 72.83
C GLN A 45 107.87 89.32 71.65
N SER A 46 109.05 88.96 71.13
CA SER A 46 109.21 87.97 70.07
C SER A 46 108.80 86.56 70.52
N GLN A 47 109.15 86.16 71.74
CA GLN A 47 108.72 84.90 72.34
C GLN A 47 107.19 84.86 72.53
N ALA A 48 106.58 85.96 72.99
CA ALA A 48 105.14 86.09 73.10
C ALA A 48 104.45 86.02 71.73
N ALA A 49 105.00 86.70 70.72
CA ALA A 49 104.50 86.63 69.34
C ALA A 49 104.60 85.20 68.79
N THR A 50 105.74 84.53 68.95
CA THR A 50 105.94 83.14 68.52
C THR A 50 104.94 82.20 69.19
N SER A 51 104.65 82.42 70.47
CA SER A 51 103.69 81.62 71.22
C SER A 51 102.25 81.83 70.73
N ARG A 52 101.89 83.08 70.38
CA ARG A 52 100.62 83.41 69.72
C ARG A 52 100.49 82.74 68.35
N TRP A 53 101.50 82.90 67.49
CA TRP A 53 101.52 82.28 66.16
C TRP A 53 101.47 80.75 66.25
N LYS A 54 102.14 80.14 67.23
CA LYS A 54 102.05 78.70 67.47
C LYS A 54 100.63 78.28 67.88
N GLY A 55 99.99 79.03 68.78
CA GLY A 55 98.60 78.79 69.17
C GLY A 55 97.62 78.95 68.01
N GLU A 56 97.82 79.96 67.15
CA GLU A 56 97.03 80.16 65.93
C GLU A 56 97.24 79.02 64.92
N ALA A 57 98.48 78.57 64.73
CA ALA A 57 98.80 77.44 63.86
C ALA A 57 98.16 76.14 64.37
N GLU A 58 98.24 75.85 65.68
CA GLU A 58 97.58 74.69 66.29
C GLU A 58 96.05 74.75 66.17
N ALA A 59 95.45 75.93 66.31
CA ALA A 59 94.02 76.13 66.09
C ALA A 59 93.61 75.89 64.63
N LEU A 60 94.39 76.36 63.66
CA LEU A 60 94.16 76.12 62.25
C LEU A 60 94.34 74.64 61.87
N ILE A 61 95.31 73.94 62.47
CA ILE A 61 95.50 72.49 62.27
C ILE A 61 94.27 71.74 62.76
N ARG A 62 93.78 72.02 63.97
CA ARG A 62 92.55 71.38 64.47
C ARG A 62 91.36 71.67 63.58
N GLN A 63 91.19 72.90 63.11
CA GLN A 63 90.13 73.25 62.18
C GLN A 63 90.25 72.52 60.84
N ALA A 64 91.48 72.31 60.34
CA ALA A 64 91.73 71.54 59.12
C ALA A 64 91.42 70.05 59.31
N GLU A 65 91.79 69.47 60.45
CA GLU A 65 91.47 68.08 60.81
C GLU A 65 89.97 67.86 60.96
N GLU A 66 89.25 68.75 61.64
CA GLU A 66 87.79 68.73 61.76
C GLU A 66 87.11 68.79 60.38
N ARG A 67 87.58 69.70 59.51
CA ARG A 67 87.07 69.80 58.13
C ARG A 67 87.40 68.56 57.29
N SER A 68 88.60 67.98 57.46
CA SER A 68 88.98 66.73 56.78
C SER A 68 88.06 65.59 57.20
N GLY A 69 87.81 65.44 58.50
CA GLY A 69 86.85 64.44 59.01
C GLY A 69 85.44 64.67 58.50
N ALA A 70 84.99 65.93 58.40
CA ALA A 70 83.69 66.24 57.80
C ALA A 70 83.63 65.88 56.30
N VAL A 71 84.71 66.12 55.55
CA VAL A 71 84.81 65.73 54.13
C VAL A 71 84.76 64.20 53.98
N GLU A 72 85.47 63.44 54.82
CA GLU A 72 85.42 61.98 54.81
C GLU A 72 84.01 61.45 55.13
N GLN A 73 83.32 62.04 56.11
CA GLN A 73 81.93 61.70 56.41
C GLN A 73 80.99 62.01 55.24
N MET A 74 81.16 63.17 54.60
CA MET A 74 80.38 63.53 53.40
C MET A 74 80.68 62.58 52.24
N GLN A 75 81.93 62.18 52.03
CA GLN A 75 82.29 61.19 51.02
C GLN A 75 81.66 59.84 51.32
N ALA A 76 81.69 59.35 52.57
CA ALA A 76 81.02 58.11 52.95
C ALA A 76 79.49 58.18 52.73
N ALA A 77 78.87 59.31 53.07
CA ALA A 77 77.45 59.55 52.79
C ALA A 77 77.14 59.56 51.29
N LEU A 78 77.98 60.19 50.46
CA LEU A 78 77.85 60.19 49.00
C LEU A 78 77.95 58.78 48.42
N HIS A 79 78.92 57.97 48.85
CA HIS A 79 79.03 56.58 48.40
C HIS A 79 77.82 55.74 48.82
N SER A 80 77.30 55.95 50.04
CA SER A 80 76.07 55.28 50.51
C SER A 80 74.86 55.66 49.67
N LEU A 81 74.67 56.97 49.38
CA LEU A 81 73.58 57.45 48.52
C LEU A 81 73.73 56.95 47.09
N GLN A 82 74.95 56.87 46.56
CA GLN A 82 75.21 56.32 45.23
C GLN A 82 74.85 54.83 45.16
N ALA A 83 75.18 54.04 46.18
CA ALA A 83 74.78 52.65 46.27
C ALA A 83 73.24 52.49 46.38
N GLN A 84 72.58 53.33 47.18
CA GLN A 84 71.12 53.36 47.28
C GLN A 84 70.46 53.73 45.95
N ALA A 85 71.01 54.72 45.23
CA ALA A 85 70.52 55.11 43.91
C ALA A 85 70.67 54.00 42.87
N GLN A 86 71.81 53.30 42.86
CA GLN A 86 72.03 52.13 41.99
C GLN A 86 71.06 50.99 42.31
N GLN A 87 70.81 50.73 43.60
CA GLN A 87 69.85 49.71 44.01
C GLN A 87 68.42 50.09 43.63
N ALA A 88 68.03 51.35 43.79
CA ALA A 88 66.72 51.85 43.37
C ALA A 88 66.56 51.73 41.85
N GLN A 89 67.58 52.12 41.08
CA GLN A 89 67.58 51.99 39.61
C GLN A 89 67.44 50.53 39.15
N ALA A 90 68.13 49.59 39.81
CA ALA A 90 68.00 48.16 39.50
C ALA A 90 66.57 47.65 39.77
N ARG A 91 65.98 48.03 40.91
CA ARG A 91 64.59 47.67 41.25
C ARG A 91 63.57 48.27 40.28
N GLU A 92 63.77 49.51 39.85
CA GLU A 92 62.92 50.13 38.83
C GLU A 92 63.01 49.37 37.49
N GLN A 93 64.21 48.97 37.08
CA GLN A 93 64.39 48.16 35.87
C GLN A 93 63.69 46.80 35.98
N GLU A 94 63.81 46.12 37.12
CA GLU A 94 63.09 44.86 37.37
C GLU A 94 61.57 45.04 37.28
N LEU A 95 61.02 46.07 37.94
CA LEU A 95 59.59 46.36 37.89
C LEU A 95 59.11 46.69 36.47
N VAL A 96 59.88 47.45 35.70
CA VAL A 96 59.57 47.74 34.30
C VAL A 96 59.58 46.46 33.46
N GLN A 97 60.55 45.58 33.64
CA GLN A 97 60.59 44.29 32.93
C GLN A 97 59.42 43.38 33.31
N GLU A 98 59.05 43.32 34.59
CA GLU A 98 57.87 42.58 35.03
C GLU A 98 56.57 43.16 34.43
N GLN A 99 56.44 44.48 34.36
CA GLN A 99 55.28 45.13 33.73
C GLN A 99 55.21 44.81 32.24
N LEU A 100 56.33 44.93 31.51
CA LEU A 100 56.39 44.58 30.09
C LEU A 100 56.03 43.11 29.84
N ALA A 101 56.49 42.19 30.71
CA ALA A 101 56.13 40.78 30.61
C ALA A 101 54.62 40.55 30.84
N ARG A 102 54.03 41.23 31.82
CA ARG A 102 52.58 41.18 32.09
C ARG A 102 51.77 41.76 30.94
N GLU A 103 52.19 42.88 30.36
CA GLU A 103 51.55 43.48 29.19
C GLU A 103 51.63 42.56 27.97
N ALA A 104 52.77 41.91 27.75
CA ALA A 104 52.92 40.92 26.67
C ALA A 104 51.99 39.71 26.87
N GLU A 105 51.88 39.19 28.10
CA GLU A 105 50.96 38.10 28.42
C GLU A 105 49.50 38.51 28.22
N GLN A 106 49.12 39.71 28.67
CA GLN A 106 47.79 40.25 28.45
C GLN A 106 47.51 40.47 26.96
N GLY A 107 48.47 40.99 26.19
CA GLY A 107 48.37 41.13 24.75
C GLY A 107 48.13 39.79 24.04
N ALA A 108 48.84 38.74 24.44
CA ALA A 108 48.63 37.38 23.93
C ALA A 108 47.22 36.85 24.28
N ARG A 109 46.74 37.10 25.51
CA ARG A 109 45.38 36.72 25.92
C ARG A 109 44.31 37.46 25.10
N VAL A 110 44.46 38.77 24.88
CA VAL A 110 43.55 39.56 24.05
C VAL A 110 43.56 39.05 22.61
N ALA A 111 44.72 38.79 22.03
CA ALA A 111 44.83 38.22 20.68
C ALA A 111 44.12 36.87 20.57
N GLY A 112 44.30 35.99 21.57
CA GLY A 112 43.61 34.69 21.64
C GLY A 112 42.09 34.81 21.78
N LEU A 113 41.60 35.76 22.57
CA LEU A 113 40.17 36.03 22.68
C LEU A 113 39.60 36.61 21.38
N ASN A 114 40.33 37.49 20.71
CA ASN A 114 39.91 38.07 19.44
C ASN A 114 39.81 37.01 18.34
N ALA A 115 40.77 36.07 18.27
CA ALA A 115 40.70 34.94 17.34
C ALA A 115 39.48 34.02 17.62
N LYS A 116 39.16 33.78 18.90
CA LYS A 116 37.95 33.03 19.28
C LYS A 116 36.67 33.76 18.91
N LEU A 117 36.64 35.08 19.09
CA LEU A 117 35.50 35.92 18.69
C LEU A 117 35.27 35.84 17.17
N GLN A 118 36.31 36.04 16.37
CA GLN A 118 36.22 35.91 14.91
C GLN A 118 35.75 34.52 14.47
N ALA A 119 36.24 33.45 15.11
CA ALA A 119 35.78 32.09 14.82
C ALA A 119 34.30 31.90 15.18
N ALA A 120 33.84 32.49 16.28
CA ALA A 120 32.44 32.46 16.70
C ALA A 120 31.52 33.23 15.74
N GLU A 121 31.93 34.43 15.31
CA GLU A 121 31.23 35.23 14.29
C GLU A 121 31.15 34.49 12.95
N SER A 122 32.25 33.88 12.50
CA SER A 122 32.28 33.05 11.30
C SER A 122 31.26 31.90 11.38
N ARG A 123 31.20 31.22 12.53
CA ARG A 123 30.26 30.13 12.78
C ARG A 123 28.82 30.62 12.82
N LEU A 124 28.58 31.80 13.39
CA LEU A 124 27.26 32.41 13.44
C LEU A 124 26.75 32.73 12.03
N HIS A 125 27.58 33.33 11.17
CA HIS A 125 27.23 33.56 9.77
C HIS A 125 26.95 32.26 8.98
N GLN A 126 27.72 31.19 9.24
CA GLN A 126 27.41 29.89 8.65
C GLN A 126 26.05 29.35 9.10
N LEU A 127 25.75 29.46 10.41
CA LEU A 127 24.45 29.04 10.95
C LEU A 127 23.30 29.88 10.37
N GLU A 128 23.46 31.19 10.26
CA GLU A 128 22.49 32.08 9.60
C GLU A 128 22.24 31.67 8.14
N ALA A 129 23.30 31.40 7.38
CA ALA A 129 23.18 30.94 5.99
C ALA A 129 22.45 29.59 5.90
N THR A 130 22.74 28.64 6.80
CA THR A 130 22.01 27.35 6.83
C THR A 130 20.56 27.50 7.26
N SER A 131 20.26 28.43 8.18
CA SER A 131 18.90 28.75 8.61
C SER A 131 18.09 29.36 7.47
N GLN A 132 18.68 30.30 6.72
CA GLN A 132 18.06 30.89 5.53
C GLN A 132 17.75 29.83 4.45
N LYS A 133 18.70 28.95 4.13
CA LYS A 133 18.46 27.84 3.19
C LYS A 133 17.31 26.94 3.63
N ARG A 134 17.25 26.59 4.93
CA ARG A 134 16.15 25.79 5.49
C ARG A 134 14.80 26.53 5.41
N ALA A 135 14.79 27.84 5.61
CA ALA A 135 13.58 28.65 5.46
C ALA A 135 13.08 28.68 4.01
N GLU A 136 13.98 28.80 3.03
CA GLU A 136 13.65 28.72 1.60
C GLU A 136 13.12 27.33 1.21
N GLU A 137 13.76 26.26 1.70
CA GLU A 137 13.30 24.88 1.50
C GLU A 137 11.89 24.67 2.08
N LEU A 138 11.64 25.17 3.30
CA LEU A 138 10.32 25.10 3.93
C LEU A 138 9.27 25.84 3.10
N GLN A 139 9.57 27.04 2.59
CA GLN A 139 8.65 27.76 1.70
C GLN A 139 8.40 26.99 0.40
N ARG A 140 9.42 26.34 -0.18
CA ARG A 140 9.28 25.51 -1.37
C ARG A 140 8.37 24.30 -1.12
N VAL A 141 8.52 23.64 0.02
CA VAL A 141 7.66 22.52 0.44
C VAL A 141 6.23 23.01 0.66
N GLN A 142 6.04 24.14 1.33
CA GLN A 142 4.70 24.72 1.53
C GLN A 142 3.99 25.06 0.21
N ARG A 143 4.70 25.61 -0.78
CA ARG A 143 4.14 25.85 -2.12
C ARG A 143 3.71 24.54 -2.79
N LYS A 144 4.57 23.51 -2.76
CA LYS A 144 4.23 22.19 -3.31
C LYS A 144 3.03 21.56 -2.61
N ASN A 145 2.91 21.69 -1.30
CA ASN A 145 1.76 21.16 -0.57
C ASN A 145 0.47 21.85 -0.99
N ARG A 146 0.46 23.19 -1.13
CA ARG A 146 -0.70 23.93 -1.65
C ARG A 146 -1.08 23.49 -3.07
N ASP A 147 -0.09 23.27 -3.94
CA ASP A 147 -0.34 22.77 -5.30
C ASP A 147 -0.93 21.36 -5.28
N LEU A 148 -0.45 20.48 -4.40
CA LEU A 148 -0.97 19.12 -4.23
C LEU A 148 -2.39 19.12 -3.65
N GLU A 149 -2.67 19.96 -2.66
CA GLU A 149 -4.02 20.14 -2.10
C GLU A 149 -5.00 20.64 -3.16
N SER A 150 -4.59 21.60 -3.99
CA SER A 150 -5.40 22.09 -5.11
C SER A 150 -5.67 21.01 -6.16
N LYS A 151 -4.66 20.21 -6.50
CA LYS A 151 -4.82 19.07 -7.42
C LYS A 151 -5.72 17.99 -6.83
N LEU A 152 -5.58 17.68 -5.54
CA LEU A 152 -6.42 16.72 -4.84
C LEU A 152 -7.88 17.16 -4.90
N LEU A 153 -8.16 18.42 -4.55
CA LEU A 153 -9.52 18.98 -4.63
C LEU A 153 -10.08 18.91 -6.06
N ALA A 154 -9.28 19.24 -7.08
CA ALA A 154 -9.70 19.14 -8.48
C ALA A 154 -10.03 17.68 -8.87
N THR A 155 -9.23 16.70 -8.42
CA THR A 155 -9.51 15.28 -8.67
C THR A 155 -10.74 14.78 -7.92
N GLU A 156 -10.99 15.23 -6.70
CA GLU A 156 -12.20 14.90 -5.94
C GLU A 156 -13.46 15.43 -6.62
N VAL A 157 -13.42 16.67 -7.13
CA VAL A 157 -14.52 17.25 -7.90
C VAL A 157 -14.76 16.45 -9.18
N ALA A 158 -13.72 16.14 -9.95
CA ALA A 158 -13.83 15.34 -11.17
C ALA A 158 -14.40 13.93 -10.90
N LEU A 159 -14.00 13.29 -9.80
CA LEU A 159 -14.53 11.99 -9.38
C LEU A 159 -16.01 12.08 -8.99
N ARG A 160 -16.44 13.13 -8.28
CA ARG A 160 -17.85 13.36 -7.95
C ARG A 160 -18.69 13.61 -9.21
N GLU A 161 -18.18 14.39 -10.16
CA GLU A 161 -18.83 14.61 -11.45
C GLU A 161 -18.94 13.31 -12.27
N ALA A 162 -17.90 12.48 -12.28
CA ALA A 162 -17.94 11.18 -12.96
C ALA A 162 -18.94 10.24 -12.28
N ALA A 163 -18.95 10.18 -10.94
CA ALA A 163 -19.88 9.35 -10.18
C ALA A 163 -21.34 9.77 -10.40
N THR A 164 -21.64 11.07 -10.41
CA THR A 164 -22.99 11.58 -10.69
C THR A 164 -23.43 11.30 -12.13
N LYS A 165 -22.53 11.43 -13.11
CA LYS A 165 -22.81 11.02 -14.51
C LYS A 165 -23.10 9.53 -14.63
N ALA A 166 -22.30 8.69 -13.98
CA ALA A 166 -22.50 7.23 -13.97
C ALA A 166 -23.83 6.86 -13.29
N GLN A 167 -24.17 7.51 -12.18
CA GLN A 167 -25.45 7.31 -11.49
C GLN A 167 -26.64 7.71 -12.38
N LEU A 168 -26.55 8.83 -13.09
CA LEU A 168 -27.58 9.26 -14.03
C LEU A 168 -27.75 8.27 -15.18
N GLN A 169 -26.64 7.77 -15.76
CA GLN A 169 -26.67 6.74 -16.81
C GLN A 169 -27.30 5.45 -16.30
N ALA A 170 -26.96 5.01 -15.09
CA ALA A 170 -27.56 3.82 -14.48
C ALA A 170 -29.07 4.00 -14.25
N GLN A 171 -29.51 5.19 -13.80
CA GLN A 171 -30.94 5.50 -13.67
C GLN A 171 -31.68 5.48 -15.01
N GLN A 172 -31.08 6.04 -16.06
CA GLN A 172 -31.64 6.02 -17.42
C GLN A 172 -31.75 4.58 -17.95
N GLN A 173 -30.74 3.75 -17.74
CA GLN A 173 -30.77 2.33 -18.12
C GLN A 173 -31.83 1.56 -17.34
N ALA A 174 -31.98 1.81 -16.03
CA ALA A 174 -33.01 1.19 -15.22
C ALA A 174 -34.43 1.56 -15.69
N GLN A 175 -34.65 2.83 -16.06
CA GLN A 175 -35.92 3.27 -16.66
C GLN A 175 -36.20 2.57 -18.00
N ALA A 176 -35.20 2.49 -18.89
CA ALA A 176 -35.35 1.80 -20.17
C ALA A 176 -35.67 0.31 -19.97
N LEU A 177 -35.03 -0.36 -19.02
CA LEU A 177 -35.35 -1.75 -18.67
C LEU A 177 -36.79 -1.89 -18.17
N GLN A 178 -37.25 -0.98 -17.29
CA GLN A 178 -38.63 -0.98 -16.82
C GLN A 178 -39.64 -0.79 -17.97
N GLU A 179 -39.36 0.10 -18.92
CA GLU A 179 -40.19 0.29 -20.12
C GLU A 179 -40.22 -0.98 -20.99
N HIS A 180 -39.07 -1.63 -21.18
CA HIS A 180 -38.98 -2.90 -21.90
C HIS A 180 -39.77 -4.01 -21.19
N GLU A 181 -39.67 -4.13 -19.86
CA GLU A 181 -40.46 -5.08 -19.08
C GLU A 181 -41.97 -4.83 -19.24
N GLN A 182 -42.42 -3.58 -19.14
CA GLN A 182 -43.82 -3.23 -19.37
C GLN A 182 -44.27 -3.59 -20.79
N ARG A 183 -43.41 -3.38 -21.80
CA ARG A 183 -43.70 -3.74 -23.19
C ARG A 183 -43.79 -5.25 -23.38
N ILE A 184 -42.89 -6.01 -22.76
CA ILE A 184 -42.94 -7.48 -22.74
C ILE A 184 -44.24 -7.94 -22.08
N GLN A 185 -44.61 -7.40 -20.91
CA GLN A 185 -45.87 -7.75 -20.24
C GLN A 185 -47.10 -7.48 -21.10
N LYS A 186 -47.15 -6.34 -21.80
CA LYS A 186 -48.24 -6.02 -22.75
C LYS A 186 -48.29 -7.02 -23.91
N LEU A 187 -47.14 -7.32 -24.52
CA LEU A 187 -47.04 -8.30 -25.61
C LEU A 187 -47.44 -9.70 -25.14
N SER A 188 -47.00 -10.13 -23.96
CA SER A 188 -47.39 -11.40 -23.35
C SER A 188 -48.89 -11.47 -23.07
N ALA A 189 -49.51 -10.36 -22.63
CA ALA A 189 -50.96 -10.30 -22.46
C ALA A 189 -51.71 -10.42 -23.80
N SER A 190 -51.28 -9.69 -24.83
CA SER A 190 -51.83 -9.83 -26.19
C SER A 190 -51.64 -11.24 -26.75
N LEU A 191 -50.48 -11.86 -26.54
CA LEU A 191 -50.21 -13.22 -27.00
C LEU A 191 -51.12 -14.24 -26.31
N ARG A 192 -51.34 -14.10 -24.99
CA ARG A 192 -52.31 -14.93 -24.25
C ARG A 192 -53.73 -14.75 -24.79
N GLY A 193 -54.13 -13.51 -25.10
CA GLY A 193 -55.42 -13.23 -25.75
C GLY A 193 -55.55 -13.94 -27.10
N ALA A 194 -54.56 -13.81 -27.98
CA ALA A 194 -54.55 -14.45 -29.29
C ALA A 194 -54.53 -15.99 -29.20
N LEU A 195 -53.82 -16.56 -28.23
CA LEU A 195 -53.84 -18.00 -27.98
C LEU A 195 -55.22 -18.46 -27.51
N SER A 196 -55.87 -17.70 -26.61
CA SER A 196 -57.24 -17.99 -26.18
C SER A 196 -58.24 -17.92 -27.34
N GLU A 197 -58.11 -16.94 -28.23
CA GLU A 197 -58.93 -16.84 -29.45
C GLU A 197 -58.69 -18.03 -30.39
N ARG A 198 -57.42 -18.42 -30.60
CA ARG A 198 -57.06 -19.60 -31.39
C ARG A 198 -57.68 -20.86 -30.80
N ASP A 199 -57.62 -21.04 -29.50
CA ASP A 199 -58.17 -22.22 -28.83
C ASP A 199 -59.71 -22.22 -28.90
N ALA A 200 -60.36 -21.05 -28.81
CA ALA A 200 -61.80 -20.91 -29.08
C ALA A 200 -62.16 -21.24 -30.54
N HIS A 201 -61.39 -20.76 -31.51
CA HIS A 201 -61.55 -21.13 -32.92
C HIS A 201 -61.31 -22.62 -33.18
N SER A 202 -60.34 -23.22 -32.49
CA SER A 202 -60.07 -24.66 -32.55
C SER A 202 -61.27 -25.44 -32.01
N GLY A 203 -61.84 -25.02 -30.88
CA GLY A 203 -63.08 -25.60 -30.33
C GLY A 203 -64.27 -25.45 -31.28
N ALA A 204 -64.48 -24.27 -31.84
CA ALA A 204 -65.54 -24.04 -32.83
C ALA A 204 -65.35 -24.90 -34.09
N ARG A 205 -64.11 -25.07 -34.56
CA ARG A 205 -63.79 -25.94 -35.69
C ARG A 205 -64.07 -27.40 -35.36
N ALA A 206 -63.71 -27.87 -34.17
CA ALA A 206 -64.02 -29.23 -33.73
C ALA A 206 -65.53 -29.48 -33.68
N GLU A 207 -66.31 -28.50 -33.21
CA GLU A 207 -67.77 -28.58 -33.17
C GLU A 207 -68.39 -28.59 -34.58
N LEU A 208 -67.89 -27.75 -35.50
CA LEU A 208 -68.29 -27.78 -36.90
C LEU A 208 -67.95 -29.12 -37.57
N THR A 209 -66.79 -29.71 -37.26
CA THR A 209 -66.43 -31.04 -37.77
C THR A 209 -67.41 -32.09 -37.27
N LYS A 210 -67.77 -32.09 -35.97
CA LYS A 210 -68.81 -32.98 -35.42
C LYS A 210 -70.16 -32.78 -36.10
N GLN A 211 -70.59 -31.54 -36.32
CA GLN A 211 -71.84 -31.24 -37.02
C GLN A 211 -71.81 -31.76 -38.46
N HIS A 212 -70.69 -31.59 -39.16
CA HIS A 212 -70.51 -32.07 -40.52
C HIS A 212 -70.49 -33.61 -40.58
N GLU A 213 -69.85 -34.28 -39.61
CA GLU A 213 -69.87 -35.74 -39.47
C GLU A 213 -71.28 -36.26 -39.17
N ALA A 214 -72.03 -35.59 -38.29
CA ALA A 214 -73.42 -35.92 -38.01
C ALA A 214 -74.33 -35.76 -39.24
N LEU A 215 -74.17 -34.67 -40.00
CA LEU A 215 -74.89 -34.46 -41.27
C LEU A 215 -74.50 -35.52 -42.31
N ARG A 216 -73.22 -35.86 -42.43
CA ARG A 216 -72.76 -36.95 -43.30
C ARG A 216 -73.38 -38.27 -42.92
N ALA A 217 -73.39 -38.62 -41.63
CA ALA A 217 -74.02 -39.84 -41.14
C ALA A 217 -75.53 -39.86 -41.46
N GLY A 218 -76.22 -38.73 -41.29
CA GLY A 218 -77.63 -38.58 -41.67
C GLY A 218 -77.87 -38.75 -43.18
N HIS A 219 -77.02 -38.16 -44.03
CA HIS A 219 -77.11 -38.35 -45.48
C HIS A 219 -76.80 -39.80 -45.90
N ILE A 220 -75.82 -40.45 -45.26
CA ILE A 220 -75.52 -41.88 -45.51
C ILE A 220 -76.75 -42.73 -45.17
N GLN A 221 -77.38 -42.51 -44.01
CA GLN A 221 -78.62 -43.21 -43.65
C GLN A 221 -79.77 -42.97 -44.64
N GLN A 222 -79.90 -41.74 -45.15
CA GLN A 222 -80.89 -41.45 -46.19
C GLN A 222 -80.59 -42.17 -47.51
N LEU A 223 -79.32 -42.25 -47.90
CA LEU A 223 -78.89 -42.99 -49.08
C LEU A 223 -79.14 -44.50 -48.90
N GLU A 224 -78.83 -45.08 -47.75
CA GLU A 224 -79.13 -46.48 -47.43
C GLU A 224 -80.64 -46.76 -47.47
N GLN A 225 -81.47 -45.83 -46.98
CA GLN A 225 -82.93 -45.94 -47.08
C GLN A 225 -83.43 -45.87 -48.53
N LEU A 226 -82.85 -44.99 -49.34
CA LEU A 226 -83.18 -44.88 -50.76
C LEU A 226 -82.70 -46.11 -51.54
N GLU A 227 -81.53 -46.64 -51.25
CA GLU A 227 -81.03 -47.91 -51.82
C GLU A 227 -81.96 -49.07 -51.44
N ALA A 228 -82.39 -49.16 -50.18
CA ALA A 228 -83.37 -50.16 -49.75
C ALA A 228 -84.73 -50.00 -50.46
N GLN A 229 -85.16 -48.77 -50.74
CA GLN A 229 -86.37 -48.50 -51.54
C GLN A 229 -86.19 -48.90 -53.01
N CYS A 230 -85.04 -48.60 -53.61
CA CYS A 230 -84.69 -49.03 -54.96
C CYS A 230 -84.64 -50.56 -55.06
N ASP A 231 -84.07 -51.25 -54.07
CA ASP A 231 -84.05 -52.71 -53.99
C ASP A 231 -85.46 -53.29 -53.84
N ALA A 232 -86.31 -52.65 -53.03
CA ALA A 232 -87.71 -53.05 -52.90
C ALA A 232 -88.46 -52.88 -54.24
N LEU A 233 -88.22 -51.78 -54.95
CA LEU A 233 -88.78 -51.52 -56.27
C LEU A 233 -88.27 -52.53 -57.32
N ALA A 234 -86.97 -52.82 -57.33
CA ALA A 234 -86.38 -53.84 -58.20
C ALA A 234 -86.97 -55.23 -57.93
N ARG A 235 -87.26 -55.58 -56.66
CA ARG A 235 -87.98 -56.82 -56.32
C ARG A 235 -89.43 -56.81 -56.82
N THR A 236 -90.11 -55.66 -56.80
CA THR A 236 -91.47 -55.55 -57.37
C THR A 236 -91.45 -55.62 -58.89
N GLU A 237 -90.45 -55.02 -59.54
CA GLU A 237 -90.26 -55.10 -60.99
C GLU A 237 -89.99 -56.55 -61.41
N LYS A 238 -89.10 -57.26 -60.71
CA LYS A 238 -88.86 -58.70 -60.93
C LYS A 238 -90.13 -59.53 -60.76
N ARG A 239 -90.94 -59.25 -59.74
CA ARG A 239 -92.25 -59.91 -59.54
C ARG A 239 -93.23 -59.61 -60.68
N LEU A 240 -93.23 -58.39 -61.21
CA LEU A 240 -94.08 -57.99 -62.34
C LEU A 240 -93.60 -58.61 -63.66
N GLU A 241 -92.28 -58.71 -63.88
CA GLU A 241 -91.69 -59.44 -65.01
C GLU A 241 -92.02 -60.94 -64.93
N GLU A 242 -91.95 -61.52 -63.74
CA GLU A 242 -92.29 -62.91 -63.49
C GLU A 242 -93.80 -63.15 -63.64
N GLN A 243 -94.67 -62.21 -63.23
CA GLN A 243 -96.10 -62.21 -63.55
C GLN A 243 -96.37 -62.04 -65.05
N ALA A 244 -95.63 -61.20 -65.76
CA ALA A 244 -95.76 -61.01 -67.20
C ALA A 244 -95.30 -62.26 -67.98
N ARG A 245 -94.24 -62.93 -67.50
CA ARG A 245 -93.79 -64.23 -68.02
C ARG A 245 -94.84 -65.31 -67.78
N LEU A 246 -95.41 -65.39 -66.58
CA LEU A 246 -96.52 -66.30 -66.27
C LEU A 246 -97.75 -65.99 -67.13
N HIS A 247 -98.04 -64.72 -67.43
CA HIS A 247 -99.10 -64.34 -68.36
C HIS A 247 -98.81 -64.75 -69.81
N ARG A 248 -97.56 -64.67 -70.28
CA ARG A 248 -97.15 -65.19 -71.59
C ARG A 248 -97.25 -66.72 -71.64
N GLU A 249 -96.77 -67.41 -70.61
CA GLU A 249 -96.91 -68.86 -70.49
C GLU A 249 -98.38 -69.29 -70.39
N CYS A 250 -99.25 -68.55 -69.69
CA CYS A 250 -100.69 -68.79 -69.64
C CYS A 250 -101.37 -68.49 -70.99
N LYS A 251 -100.90 -67.49 -71.74
CA LYS A 251 -101.41 -67.17 -73.08
C LYS A 251 -101.00 -68.22 -74.11
N GLU A 252 -99.75 -68.67 -74.09
CA GLU A 252 -99.24 -69.76 -74.93
C GLU A 252 -99.90 -71.10 -74.54
N LYS A 253 -100.13 -71.35 -73.24
CA LYS A 253 -100.91 -72.52 -72.78
C LYS A 253 -102.39 -72.41 -73.12
N ALA A 254 -102.99 -71.21 -73.19
CA ALA A 254 -104.37 -71.01 -73.63
C ALA A 254 -104.51 -71.15 -75.16
N GLU A 255 -103.56 -70.67 -75.95
CA GLU A 255 -103.52 -70.84 -77.40
C GLU A 255 -103.19 -72.29 -77.80
N ALA A 256 -102.35 -72.98 -77.02
CA ALA A 256 -102.14 -74.43 -77.13
C ALA A 256 -103.37 -75.22 -76.66
N ALA A 257 -104.07 -74.80 -75.60
CA ALA A 257 -105.30 -75.43 -75.10
C ALA A 257 -106.49 -75.27 -76.05
N VAL A 258 -106.59 -74.19 -76.84
CA VAL A 258 -107.63 -74.05 -77.88
C VAL A 258 -107.36 -74.97 -79.09
N LYS A 259 -106.09 -75.30 -79.34
CA LYS A 259 -105.68 -76.24 -80.40
C LYS A 259 -105.78 -77.70 -79.95
N THR A 260 -105.46 -77.99 -78.69
CA THR A 260 -105.60 -79.34 -78.11
C THR A 260 -107.01 -79.64 -77.59
N MET A 261 -107.86 -78.67 -77.25
CA MET A 261 -109.29 -78.92 -76.95
C MET A 261 -110.07 -79.44 -78.18
N LYS A 262 -109.72 -79.00 -79.40
CA LYS A 262 -110.32 -79.52 -80.64
C LYS A 262 -109.84 -80.94 -81.00
N GLU A 263 -108.75 -81.41 -80.40
CA GLU A 263 -108.19 -82.76 -80.63
C GLU A 263 -108.34 -83.67 -79.39
N ALA A 264 -108.72 -83.13 -78.22
CA ALA A 264 -108.91 -83.84 -76.96
C ALA A 264 -110.37 -84.16 -76.59
N ASP A 265 -111.37 -83.54 -77.24
CA ASP A 265 -112.78 -84.01 -77.19
C ASP A 265 -112.95 -85.41 -77.82
N ALA A 266 -111.93 -85.92 -78.54
CA ALA A 266 -111.90 -87.28 -79.07
C ALA A 266 -111.11 -88.28 -78.21
N ARG A 267 -110.38 -87.85 -77.17
CA ARG A 267 -109.42 -88.73 -76.45
C ARG A 267 -109.35 -88.56 -74.94
N CYS A 268 -110.31 -87.88 -74.32
CA CYS A 268 -110.59 -87.95 -72.88
C CYS A 268 -111.62 -89.06 -72.53
N ALA A 269 -111.42 -90.25 -73.12
CA ALA A 269 -112.16 -91.46 -72.78
C ALA A 269 -111.29 -92.55 -72.13
N VAL A 270 -109.98 -92.37 -71.94
CA VAL A 270 -109.15 -93.45 -71.39
C VAL A 270 -107.95 -92.85 -70.66
N LEU A 271 -107.75 -93.27 -69.41
CA LEU A 271 -106.54 -93.12 -68.57
C LEU A 271 -106.44 -91.75 -67.86
N GLU A 272 -106.97 -91.57 -66.66
CA GLU A 272 -106.84 -92.44 -65.49
C GLU A 272 -105.39 -92.86 -65.22
N GLY A 273 -104.82 -92.31 -64.13
CA GLY A 273 -103.68 -92.89 -63.44
C GLY A 273 -102.32 -92.65 -64.09
N LYS A 274 -101.50 -91.83 -63.44
CA LYS A 274 -100.50 -92.39 -62.51
C LYS A 274 -99.55 -91.33 -61.97
N LEU A 275 -99.34 -91.51 -60.66
CA LEU A 275 -98.08 -91.36 -59.93
C LEU A 275 -97.62 -89.92 -59.68
N ARG A 276 -97.73 -89.40 -58.45
CA ARG A 276 -96.91 -89.74 -57.26
C ARG A 276 -95.38 -89.62 -57.49
N ASP A 277 -94.79 -88.84 -56.59
CA ASP A 277 -93.54 -89.11 -55.87
C ASP A 277 -92.20 -88.50 -56.37
N LEU A 278 -91.70 -87.53 -55.57
CA LEU A 278 -90.46 -87.61 -54.75
C LEU A 278 -89.32 -86.59 -54.95
N HIS A 279 -88.71 -86.27 -53.78
CA HIS A 279 -87.29 -85.94 -53.49
C HIS A 279 -86.76 -84.51 -53.72
N ALA A 280 -85.78 -83.97 -52.97
CA ALA A 280 -85.11 -84.29 -51.69
C ALA A 280 -84.12 -83.16 -51.32
N ALA A 281 -83.82 -83.10 -50.02
CA ALA A 281 -82.76 -82.43 -49.23
C ALA A 281 -81.41 -81.98 -49.85
N SER A 282 -80.84 -80.92 -49.25
CA SER A 282 -79.42 -80.69 -48.78
C SER A 282 -79.14 -79.17 -48.72
N GLY A 283 -78.30 -78.56 -47.86
CA GLY A 283 -77.36 -78.94 -46.80
C GLY A 283 -76.36 -77.78 -46.52
N SER A 284 -75.62 -77.84 -45.39
CA SER A 284 -74.34 -77.11 -45.01
C SER A 284 -74.45 -75.64 -44.55
N SER A 285 -74.03 -75.14 -43.36
CA SER A 285 -72.91 -75.30 -42.37
C SER A 285 -71.62 -74.51 -42.68
N ILE A 286 -71.00 -73.90 -41.63
CA ILE A 286 -69.60 -73.39 -41.39
C ILE A 286 -69.63 -72.53 -40.09
N SER A 287 -69.19 -73.01 -38.91
CA SER A 287 -67.86 -73.01 -38.23
C SER A 287 -67.51 -71.74 -37.43
N LEU A 288 -67.19 -71.88 -36.13
CA LEU A 288 -66.63 -70.82 -35.27
C LEU A 288 -65.91 -71.44 -34.06
N GLU A 289 -64.58 -71.47 -34.11
CA GLU A 289 -63.67 -71.79 -33.01
C GLU A 289 -62.42 -70.91 -33.17
N GLN A 290 -61.80 -70.54 -32.05
CA GLN A 290 -60.57 -69.75 -31.83
C GLN A 290 -60.77 -68.26 -31.44
N ALA A 291 -60.80 -68.02 -30.12
CA ALA A 291 -60.72 -66.71 -29.49
C ALA A 291 -60.12 -66.79 -28.08
N GLU A 292 -58.95 -67.43 -27.90
CA GLU A 292 -58.25 -67.47 -26.59
C GLU A 292 -56.71 -67.35 -26.64
N GLU A 293 -56.08 -66.99 -27.77
CA GLU A 293 -54.59 -66.81 -27.84
C GLU A 293 -54.10 -65.34 -27.80
N ASP A 294 -54.98 -64.33 -27.78
CA ASP A 294 -54.60 -62.91 -27.93
C ASP A 294 -54.38 -62.12 -26.62
N GLU A 295 -54.69 -62.68 -25.44
CA GLU A 295 -54.62 -61.93 -24.17
C GLU A 295 -53.24 -62.01 -23.46
N GLU A 296 -52.43 -63.03 -23.75
CA GLU A 296 -51.12 -63.24 -23.14
C GLU A 296 -50.02 -62.41 -23.84
N ALA A 297 -50.09 -62.31 -25.17
CA ALA A 297 -49.22 -61.44 -25.98
C ALA A 297 -49.37 -59.94 -25.64
N LEU A 298 -50.56 -59.49 -25.25
CA LEU A 298 -50.81 -58.08 -24.86
C LEU A 298 -50.22 -57.72 -23.49
N ARG A 299 -50.06 -58.69 -22.57
CA ARG A 299 -49.45 -58.46 -21.25
C ARG A 299 -47.92 -58.38 -21.33
N GLU A 300 -47.30 -59.15 -22.21
CA GLU A 300 -45.85 -59.11 -22.43
C GLU A 300 -45.40 -57.85 -23.17
N VAL A 301 -46.19 -57.35 -24.13
CA VAL A 301 -45.95 -56.07 -24.81
C VAL A 301 -46.04 -54.89 -23.84
N ALA A 302 -46.93 -54.92 -22.85
CA ALA A 302 -47.05 -53.88 -21.82
C ALA A 302 -45.81 -53.83 -20.90
N ILE A 303 -45.24 -54.98 -20.53
CA ILE A 303 -44.02 -55.07 -19.72
C ILE A 303 -42.81 -54.57 -20.52
N ALA A 304 -42.71 -54.93 -21.81
CA ALA A 304 -41.65 -54.44 -22.70
C ALA A 304 -41.70 -52.91 -22.90
N GLN A 305 -42.89 -52.32 -23.01
CA GLN A 305 -43.05 -50.87 -23.12
C GLN A 305 -42.67 -50.14 -21.81
N GLN A 306 -42.99 -50.72 -20.66
CA GLN A 306 -42.63 -50.15 -19.35
C GLN A 306 -41.11 -50.18 -19.12
N LEU A 307 -40.42 -51.25 -19.52
CA LEU A 307 -38.95 -51.34 -19.47
C LEU A 307 -38.26 -50.35 -20.43
N ARG A 308 -38.83 -50.11 -21.61
CA ARG A 308 -38.35 -49.06 -22.55
C ARG A 308 -38.45 -47.66 -21.96
N ASN A 309 -39.55 -47.33 -21.29
CA ASN A 309 -39.71 -46.03 -20.66
C ASN A 309 -38.71 -45.84 -19.50
N GLN A 310 -38.50 -46.87 -18.67
CA GLN A 310 -37.50 -46.84 -17.60
C GLN A 310 -36.06 -46.71 -18.13
N LEU A 311 -35.75 -47.32 -19.28
CA LEU A 311 -34.47 -47.17 -19.94
C LEU A 311 -34.26 -45.73 -20.46
N ALA A 312 -35.29 -45.12 -21.04
CA ALA A 312 -35.23 -43.74 -21.52
C ALA A 312 -35.01 -42.74 -20.36
N ASP A 313 -35.71 -42.93 -19.23
CA ASP A 313 -35.53 -42.10 -18.03
C ASP A 313 -34.13 -42.25 -17.42
N ALA A 314 -33.58 -43.47 -17.39
CA ALA A 314 -32.23 -43.74 -16.91
C ALA A 314 -31.15 -43.11 -17.82
N GLN A 315 -31.32 -43.19 -19.14
CA GLN A 315 -30.40 -42.56 -20.11
C GLN A 315 -30.44 -41.03 -20.03
N TRP A 316 -31.63 -40.45 -19.81
CA TRP A 316 -31.75 -39.01 -19.59
C TRP A 316 -31.06 -38.58 -18.28
N ALA A 317 -31.21 -39.36 -17.21
CA ALA A 317 -30.53 -39.11 -15.93
C ALA A 317 -29.00 -39.23 -16.05
N GLU A 318 -28.49 -40.19 -16.83
CA GLU A 318 -27.06 -40.35 -17.15
C GLU A 318 -26.54 -39.11 -17.92
N SER A 319 -27.21 -38.69 -18.99
CA SER A 319 -26.84 -37.52 -19.78
C SER A 319 -26.82 -36.24 -18.94
N LYS A 320 -27.81 -36.05 -18.06
CA LYS A 320 -27.86 -34.91 -17.12
C LYS A 320 -26.72 -34.95 -16.10
N ALA A 321 -26.37 -36.13 -15.59
CA ALA A 321 -25.26 -36.29 -14.66
C ALA A 321 -23.90 -36.07 -15.35
N GLN A 322 -23.73 -36.47 -16.62
CA GLN A 322 -22.55 -36.18 -17.43
C GLN A 322 -22.37 -34.68 -17.66
N GLN A 323 -23.45 -33.96 -17.98
CA GLN A 323 -23.43 -32.51 -18.12
C GLN A 323 -23.00 -31.82 -16.81
N GLN A 324 -23.57 -32.26 -15.68
CA GLN A 324 -23.22 -31.73 -14.36
C GLN A 324 -21.77 -32.05 -13.94
N LEU A 325 -21.23 -33.19 -14.35
CA LEU A 325 -19.82 -33.53 -14.13
C LEU A 325 -18.92 -32.58 -14.94
N GLN A 326 -19.24 -32.37 -16.22
CA GLN A 326 -18.49 -31.47 -17.10
C GLN A 326 -18.46 -30.03 -16.57
N GLU A 327 -19.58 -29.54 -16.02
CA GLU A 327 -19.65 -28.22 -15.37
C GLU A 327 -18.74 -28.12 -14.14
N VAL A 328 -18.66 -29.18 -13.32
CA VAL A 328 -17.75 -29.21 -12.15
C VAL A 328 -16.30 -29.28 -12.58
N SER A 329 -15.97 -30.08 -13.61
CA SER A 329 -14.61 -30.14 -14.15
C SER A 329 -14.16 -28.79 -14.71
N GLN A 330 -15.04 -28.04 -15.37
CA GLN A 330 -14.73 -26.68 -15.85
C GLN A 330 -14.49 -25.70 -14.70
N LYS A 331 -15.31 -25.77 -13.65
CA LYS A 331 -15.14 -24.93 -12.45
C LYS A 331 -13.85 -25.28 -11.69
N LEU A 332 -13.53 -26.57 -11.59
CA LEU A 332 -12.29 -27.05 -10.99
C LEU A 332 -11.07 -26.53 -11.76
N ALA A 333 -11.04 -26.67 -13.09
CA ALA A 333 -9.96 -26.15 -13.92
C ALA A 333 -9.80 -24.63 -13.80
N ALA A 334 -10.91 -23.88 -13.70
CA ALA A 334 -10.87 -22.44 -13.47
C ALA A 334 -10.31 -22.08 -12.08
N ALA A 335 -10.72 -22.82 -11.04
CA ALA A 335 -10.25 -22.64 -9.67
C ALA A 335 -8.74 -22.96 -9.54
N GLU A 336 -8.29 -24.07 -10.12
CA GLU A 336 -6.87 -24.44 -10.18
C GLU A 336 -6.04 -23.37 -10.89
N ALA A 337 -6.53 -22.83 -12.01
CA ALA A 337 -5.85 -21.73 -12.70
C ALA A 337 -5.76 -20.45 -11.86
N THR A 338 -6.77 -20.15 -11.03
CA THR A 338 -6.72 -19.01 -10.10
C THR A 338 -5.73 -19.24 -8.96
N VAL A 339 -5.67 -20.45 -8.40
CA VAL A 339 -4.68 -20.82 -7.38
C VAL A 339 -3.26 -20.65 -7.92
N LEU A 340 -3.01 -21.06 -9.16
CA LEU A 340 -1.70 -20.93 -9.81
C LEU A 340 -1.30 -19.45 -10.00
N LYS A 341 -2.24 -18.59 -10.40
CA LYS A 341 -2.02 -17.13 -10.49
C LYS A 341 -1.72 -16.50 -9.13
N LEU A 342 -2.42 -16.93 -8.07
CA LEU A 342 -2.16 -16.46 -6.72
C LEU A 342 -0.81 -16.95 -6.18
N GLN A 343 -0.38 -18.17 -6.54
CA GLN A 343 0.97 -18.66 -6.23
C GLN A 343 2.06 -17.80 -6.88
N GLU A 344 1.92 -17.47 -8.17
CA GLU A 344 2.85 -16.56 -8.85
C GLU A 344 2.86 -15.15 -8.25
N ALA A 345 1.69 -14.63 -7.86
CA ALA A 345 1.56 -13.34 -7.21
C ALA A 345 2.23 -13.35 -5.81
N ASN A 346 2.03 -14.42 -5.03
CA ASN A 346 2.64 -14.55 -3.72
C ASN A 346 4.18 -14.66 -3.82
N GLN A 347 4.71 -15.41 -4.79
CA GLN A 347 6.16 -15.47 -5.03
C GLN A 347 6.75 -14.08 -5.36
N LYS A 348 6.05 -13.26 -6.15
CA LYS A 348 6.47 -11.88 -6.45
C LYS A 348 6.42 -10.99 -5.22
N LEU A 349 5.41 -11.14 -4.36
CA LEU A 349 5.29 -10.40 -3.10
C LEU A 349 6.41 -10.77 -2.13
N VAL A 350 6.68 -12.06 -1.93
CA VAL A 350 7.79 -12.55 -1.09
C VAL A 350 9.14 -12.00 -1.57
N ALA A 351 9.38 -11.98 -2.89
CA ALA A 351 10.61 -11.39 -3.45
C ALA A 351 10.69 -9.88 -3.22
N ALA A 352 9.57 -9.16 -3.38
CA ALA A 352 9.49 -7.72 -3.13
C ALA A 352 9.70 -7.37 -1.65
N GLU A 353 9.14 -8.18 -0.74
CA GLU A 353 9.33 -8.08 0.70
C GLU A 353 10.79 -8.26 1.08
N ALA A 354 11.43 -9.34 0.61
CA ALA A 354 12.85 -9.59 0.85
C ALA A 354 13.72 -8.40 0.39
N ALA A 355 13.47 -7.87 -0.81
CA ALA A 355 14.18 -6.71 -1.33
C ALA A 355 13.92 -5.42 -0.51
N THR A 356 12.71 -5.25 0.03
CA THR A 356 12.40 -4.11 0.91
C THR A 356 12.99 -4.26 2.30
N ALA A 357 13.06 -5.48 2.85
CA ALA A 357 13.67 -5.77 4.14
C ALA A 357 15.18 -5.52 4.10
N GLU A 358 15.86 -5.96 3.03
CA GLU A 358 17.28 -5.69 2.80
C GLU A 358 17.55 -4.17 2.74
N ARG A 359 16.72 -3.41 2.02
CA ARG A 359 16.82 -1.94 1.99
C ARG A 359 16.53 -1.26 3.33
N VAL A 360 15.69 -1.85 4.18
CA VAL A 360 15.45 -1.35 5.55
C VAL A 360 16.69 -1.53 6.43
N GLU A 361 17.39 -2.66 6.29
CA GLU A 361 18.64 -2.93 7.01
C GLU A 361 19.77 -2.01 6.57
N GLU A 362 19.90 -1.72 5.27
CA GLU A 362 20.91 -0.81 4.72
C GLU A 362 20.69 0.67 5.08
N ALA A 363 19.43 1.11 5.25
CA ALA A 363 19.08 2.53 5.35
C ALA A 363 19.30 3.19 6.74
N GLY A 364 19.73 2.44 7.77
CA GLY A 364 19.99 2.99 9.10
C GLY A 364 18.80 3.73 9.76
N SER A 365 19.05 4.47 10.84
CA SER A 365 18.01 5.00 11.74
C SER A 365 17.14 6.14 11.17
N SER A 366 17.60 6.86 10.14
CA SER A 366 16.93 8.08 9.63
C SER A 366 16.10 7.89 8.36
N GLY A 367 16.38 6.88 7.53
CA GLY A 367 15.56 6.51 6.35
C GLY A 367 14.48 5.45 6.65
N SER A 368 14.38 5.07 7.92
CA SER A 368 13.80 3.80 8.35
C SER A 368 12.27 3.78 8.42
N ALA A 369 11.62 4.91 8.67
CA ALA A 369 10.18 4.92 8.98
C ALA A 369 9.31 4.60 7.75
N GLU A 370 9.61 5.21 6.60
CA GLU A 370 8.84 5.00 5.37
C GLU A 370 9.06 3.58 4.80
N LEU A 371 10.29 3.07 4.88
CA LEU A 371 10.62 1.71 4.43
C LEU A 371 10.00 0.65 5.37
N ARG A 372 10.00 0.87 6.69
CA ARG A 372 9.27 0.01 7.64
C ARG A 372 7.76 0.03 7.41
N GLN A 373 7.19 1.18 7.06
CA GLN A 373 5.77 1.27 6.71
C GLN A 373 5.45 0.50 5.41
N LYS A 374 6.33 0.57 4.40
CA LYS A 374 6.18 -0.18 3.15
C LYS A 374 6.30 -1.70 3.40
N LEU A 375 7.25 -2.11 4.23
CA LEU A 375 7.41 -3.51 4.63
C LEU A 375 6.17 -4.04 5.37
N ALA A 376 5.62 -3.28 6.33
CA ALA A 376 4.41 -3.68 7.05
C ALA A 376 3.17 -3.80 6.12
N LYS A 377 3.06 -2.93 5.11
CA LYS A 377 2.00 -3.03 4.10
C LYS A 377 2.17 -4.24 3.20
N ALA A 378 3.40 -4.56 2.80
CA ALA A 378 3.69 -5.73 1.99
C ALA A 378 3.34 -7.01 2.76
N GLN A 379 3.78 -7.14 4.02
CA GLN A 379 3.46 -8.27 4.89
C GLN A 379 1.95 -8.47 5.07
N HIS A 380 1.20 -7.37 5.20
CA HIS A 380 -0.25 -7.46 5.28
C HIS A 380 -0.89 -7.94 3.96
N GLN A 381 -0.38 -7.47 2.82
CA GLN A 381 -0.82 -7.94 1.50
C GLN A 381 -0.50 -9.42 1.28
N GLN A 382 0.68 -9.89 1.70
CA GLN A 382 1.02 -11.30 1.67
C GLN A 382 0.03 -12.14 2.48
N GLN A 383 -0.29 -11.73 3.71
CA GLN A 383 -1.27 -12.42 4.55
C GLN A 383 -2.66 -12.49 3.90
N CYS A 384 -3.11 -11.43 3.21
CA CYS A 384 -4.38 -11.44 2.49
C CYS A 384 -4.36 -12.45 1.32
N VAL A 385 -3.28 -12.48 0.53
CA VAL A 385 -3.13 -13.41 -0.60
C VAL A 385 -3.04 -14.86 -0.13
N GLU A 386 -2.34 -15.12 0.99
CA GLU A 386 -2.28 -16.44 1.60
C GLU A 386 -3.65 -16.91 2.10
N HIS A 387 -4.42 -16.02 2.74
CA HIS A 387 -5.77 -16.34 3.17
C HIS A 387 -6.72 -16.64 2.01
N GLU A 388 -6.69 -15.85 0.94
CA GLU A 388 -7.48 -16.09 -0.27
C GLU A 388 -7.08 -17.42 -0.95
N ARG A 389 -5.78 -17.74 -0.97
CA ARG A 389 -5.29 -19.02 -1.49
C ARG A 389 -5.83 -20.19 -0.67
N ASP A 390 -5.81 -20.09 0.65
CA ASP A 390 -6.27 -21.17 1.53
C ASP A 390 -7.80 -21.38 1.40
N LEU A 391 -8.57 -20.31 1.21
CA LEU A 391 -10.01 -20.40 0.91
C LEU A 391 -10.26 -21.08 -0.45
N LEU A 392 -9.50 -20.74 -1.49
CA LEU A 392 -9.62 -21.36 -2.80
C LEU A 392 -9.15 -22.82 -2.80
N ALA A 393 -8.12 -23.16 -2.02
CA ALA A 393 -7.68 -24.54 -1.85
C ALA A 393 -8.78 -25.41 -1.21
N ALA A 394 -9.48 -24.88 -0.20
CA ALA A 394 -10.63 -25.55 0.40
C ALA A 394 -11.80 -25.71 -0.59
N GLU A 395 -12.01 -24.74 -1.49
CA GLU A 395 -13.04 -24.84 -2.54
C GLU A 395 -12.65 -25.86 -3.62
N VAL A 396 -11.37 -25.95 -3.99
CA VAL A 396 -10.85 -26.99 -4.89
C VAL A 396 -11.09 -28.38 -4.28
N GLU A 397 -10.76 -28.60 -3.02
CA GLU A 397 -11.01 -29.88 -2.33
C GLU A 397 -12.51 -30.25 -2.33
N ARG A 398 -13.39 -29.26 -2.12
CA ARG A 398 -14.85 -29.48 -2.21
C ARG A 398 -15.29 -29.86 -3.62
N LEU A 399 -14.78 -29.18 -4.64
CA LEU A 399 -15.12 -29.46 -6.05
C LEU A 399 -14.63 -30.84 -6.49
N VAL A 400 -13.45 -31.26 -6.03
CA VAL A 400 -12.93 -32.63 -6.24
C VAL A 400 -13.86 -33.65 -5.60
N ALA A 401 -14.21 -33.47 -4.32
CA ALA A 401 -15.12 -34.38 -3.63
C ALA A 401 -16.52 -34.45 -4.26
N ASP A 402 -17.04 -33.33 -4.78
CA ASP A 402 -18.30 -33.29 -5.52
C ASP A 402 -18.20 -33.93 -6.90
N GLY A 403 -17.05 -33.84 -7.57
CA GLY A 403 -16.72 -34.58 -8.79
C GLY A 403 -16.77 -36.09 -8.55
N ASP A 404 -16.04 -36.58 -7.55
CA ASP A 404 -15.97 -38.00 -7.18
C ASP A 404 -17.36 -38.59 -6.88
N ARG A 405 -18.22 -37.83 -6.16
CA ARG A 405 -19.61 -38.24 -5.88
C ARG A 405 -20.44 -38.37 -7.15
N ARG A 406 -20.23 -37.48 -8.13
CA ARG A 406 -20.95 -37.50 -9.41
C ARG A 406 -20.46 -38.62 -10.31
N GLU A 407 -19.17 -38.91 -10.32
CA GLU A 407 -18.60 -40.07 -11.00
C GLU A 407 -19.14 -41.39 -10.43
N ALA A 408 -19.20 -41.51 -9.09
CA ALA A 408 -19.80 -42.66 -8.44
C ALA A 408 -21.30 -42.82 -8.81
N ARG A 409 -22.04 -41.71 -8.91
CA ARG A 409 -23.43 -41.72 -9.35
C ARG A 409 -23.58 -42.14 -10.82
N LEU A 410 -22.69 -41.67 -11.70
CA LEU A 410 -22.65 -42.09 -13.10
C LEU A 410 -22.36 -43.58 -13.23
N ALA A 411 -21.39 -44.10 -12.49
CA ALA A 411 -21.10 -45.54 -12.47
C ALA A 411 -22.33 -46.37 -12.02
N GLY A 412 -23.09 -45.87 -11.03
CA GLY A 412 -24.35 -46.50 -10.60
C GLY A 412 -25.45 -46.48 -11.66
N LEU A 413 -25.62 -45.35 -12.36
CA LEU A 413 -26.57 -45.22 -13.47
C LEU A 413 -26.17 -46.13 -14.64
N GLN A 414 -24.88 -46.23 -14.97
CA GLN A 414 -24.36 -47.12 -16.01
C GLN A 414 -24.72 -48.58 -15.70
N ALA A 415 -24.47 -49.02 -14.47
CA ALA A 415 -24.79 -50.37 -14.04
C ALA A 415 -26.31 -50.66 -14.12
N GLN A 416 -27.15 -49.67 -13.82
CA GLN A 416 -28.60 -49.78 -13.94
C GLN A 416 -29.05 -49.87 -15.40
N ILE A 417 -28.46 -49.07 -16.30
CA ILE A 417 -28.70 -49.13 -17.74
C ILE A 417 -28.28 -50.48 -18.32
N ASP A 418 -27.12 -51.00 -17.93
CA ASP A 418 -26.65 -52.32 -18.38
C ASP A 418 -27.57 -53.44 -17.90
N LYS A 419 -28.09 -53.35 -16.67
CA LYS A 419 -29.10 -54.29 -16.15
C LYS A 419 -30.41 -54.22 -16.95
N LEU A 420 -30.91 -53.01 -17.23
CA LEU A 420 -32.12 -52.81 -18.04
C LEU A 420 -31.95 -53.30 -19.48
N ARG A 421 -30.75 -53.11 -20.08
CA ARG A 421 -30.42 -53.64 -21.40
C ARG A 421 -30.44 -55.18 -21.42
N ARG A 422 -29.86 -55.83 -20.42
CA ARG A 422 -29.90 -57.31 -20.31
C ARG A 422 -31.34 -57.84 -20.20
N HIS A 423 -32.16 -57.25 -19.35
CA HIS A 423 -33.57 -57.63 -19.23
C HIS A 423 -34.38 -57.35 -20.50
N SER A 424 -34.08 -56.26 -21.22
CA SER A 424 -34.69 -55.97 -22.52
C SER A 424 -34.32 -57.03 -23.55
N THR A 425 -33.05 -57.45 -23.62
CA THR A 425 -32.60 -58.49 -24.56
C THR A 425 -33.12 -59.88 -24.21
N GLU A 426 -33.27 -60.19 -22.91
CA GLU A 426 -33.92 -61.41 -22.45
C GLU A 426 -35.39 -61.41 -22.90
N ALA A 427 -36.15 -60.35 -22.61
CA ALA A 427 -37.55 -60.23 -23.03
C ALA A 427 -37.75 -60.32 -24.55
N GLU A 428 -36.86 -59.70 -25.34
CA GLU A 428 -36.88 -59.81 -26.81
C GLU A 428 -36.57 -61.24 -27.30
N SER A 429 -35.72 -61.98 -26.59
CA SER A 429 -35.43 -63.39 -26.90
C SER A 429 -36.60 -64.33 -26.60
N TRP A 430 -37.40 -64.03 -25.57
CA TRP A 430 -38.62 -64.80 -25.25
C TRP A 430 -39.75 -64.54 -26.26
N LEU A 431 -39.79 -63.36 -26.89
CA LEU A 431 -40.80 -63.00 -27.89
C LEU A 431 -40.50 -63.53 -29.31
N LEU A 432 -39.27 -63.97 -29.58
CA LEU A 432 -38.80 -64.40 -30.91
C LEU A 432 -38.52 -65.90 -31.05
N GLY A 433 -38.63 -66.67 -29.97
CA GLY A 433 -38.49 -68.13 -29.94
C GLY A 433 -39.80 -68.79 -29.55
#